data_AF-A0A8H8X0E6-F1
#
_entry.id   AF-A0A8H8X0E6-F1
#
_cell.length_a   1.000
_cell.length_b   1.000
_cell.length_c   1.000
_cell.angle_alpha   90.00
_cell.angle_beta   90.00
_cell.angle_gamma   90.00
#
_symmetry.space_group_name_H-M   'P 1'
#
loop_
_entity.id
_entity.type
_entity.pdbx_description
1 polymer ?
#
loop_
_entity_poly.entity_id
_entity_poly.type
_entity_poly.pdbx_seq_one_letter_code
_entity_poly.pdbx_strand_id
1 'polypeptide(L)'
;MKRIAIIAGTALALFASSAIAKDVEFDKEDIATRLIAMSAFVKTDCADMNPDTQVIRAILDKLGVDPEQLVKVQRREMQGNLLIMTYRANRKEACDDLWKQFGASGETLPGLLVRP
;
A
#
# COMPACT_ATOMS: atom_id res chain seq x y z
N MET A 1 -20.21 -38.04 49.58
CA MET A 1 -18.86 -37.44 49.71
C MET A 1 -17.97 -37.94 48.58
N LYS A 2 -17.64 -37.10 47.59
CA LYS A 2 -16.32 -36.92 46.94
C LYS A 2 -16.52 -36.16 45.62
N ARG A 3 -15.98 -34.95 45.58
CA ARG A 3 -15.79 -34.13 44.37
C ARG A 3 -14.54 -34.64 43.65
N ILE A 4 -14.59 -34.77 42.33
CA ILE A 4 -13.39 -34.78 41.48
C ILE A 4 -13.60 -33.71 40.42
N ALA A 5 -12.80 -32.65 40.52
CA ALA A 5 -12.59 -31.67 39.48
C ALA A 5 -11.50 -32.20 38.54
N ILE A 6 -11.70 -32.06 37.23
CA ILE A 6 -10.61 -32.13 36.24
C ILE A 6 -10.63 -30.81 35.49
N ILE A 7 -9.45 -30.19 35.49
CA ILE A 7 -9.11 -28.86 35.00
C ILE A 7 -8.61 -28.97 33.55
N ALA A 8 -8.91 -27.92 32.80
CA ALA A 8 -8.17 -27.36 31.67
C ALA A 8 -8.08 -28.12 30.35
N GLY A 9 -8.21 -27.30 29.29
CA GLY A 9 -7.38 -27.46 28.11
C GLY A 9 -8.13 -27.81 26.83
N THR A 10 -9.25 -27.16 26.53
CA THR A 10 -9.77 -27.16 25.16
C THR A 10 -8.95 -26.22 24.28
N ALA A 11 -7.66 -26.53 24.11
CA ALA A 11 -6.88 -26.03 22.99
C ALA A 11 -7.39 -26.76 21.75
N LEU A 12 -8.39 -26.18 21.10
CA LEU A 12 -8.78 -26.58 19.76
C LEU A 12 -7.61 -26.24 18.83
N ALA A 13 -6.73 -27.22 18.63
CA ALA A 13 -5.83 -27.24 17.50
C ALA A 13 -6.68 -27.40 16.24
N LEU A 14 -7.20 -26.29 15.72
CA LEU A 14 -7.71 -26.25 14.35
C LEU A 14 -6.53 -25.94 13.43
N PHE A 15 -5.97 -27.04 12.91
CA PHE A 15 -5.43 -27.18 11.58
C PHE A 15 -4.85 -25.92 10.93
N ALA A 16 -3.52 -25.94 10.83
CA ALA A 16 -2.77 -25.64 9.62
C ALA A 16 -3.65 -25.33 8.40
N SER A 17 -3.85 -24.04 8.14
CA SER A 17 -4.21 -23.57 6.80
C SER A 17 -2.94 -23.19 6.07
N SER A 18 -2.06 -24.17 5.81
CA SER A 18 -0.95 -24.06 4.87
C SER A 18 -1.41 -24.06 3.40
N ALA A 19 -2.62 -23.54 3.13
CA ALA A 19 -3.30 -23.62 1.83
C ALA A 19 -3.96 -22.31 1.36
N ILE A 20 -3.62 -21.15 1.93
CA ILE A 20 -3.98 -19.82 1.36
C ILE A 20 -2.75 -18.92 1.27
N ALA A 21 -1.60 -19.50 0.94
CA ALA A 21 -0.38 -18.77 0.61
C ALA A 21 0.04 -19.01 -0.85
N LYS A 22 -0.91 -19.38 -1.73
CA LYS A 22 -0.68 -19.37 -3.17
C LYS A 22 -1.03 -17.99 -3.70
N ASP A 23 0.02 -17.22 -3.91
CA ASP A 23 0.12 -16.19 -4.94
C ASP A 23 -0.87 -15.02 -4.80
N VAL A 24 -0.69 -14.17 -3.79
CA VAL A 24 -0.96 -12.73 -4.00
C VAL A 24 0.20 -12.20 -4.85
N GLU A 25 0.23 -12.62 -6.11
CA GLU A 25 1.04 -11.93 -7.10
C GLU A 25 0.38 -10.56 -7.28
N PHE A 26 0.97 -9.54 -6.68
CA PHE A 26 0.51 -8.17 -6.91
C PHE A 26 0.68 -7.89 -8.38
N ASP A 27 -0.44 -7.83 -9.09
CA ASP A 27 -0.49 -7.43 -10.49
C ASP A 27 0.26 -6.10 -10.65
N LYS A 28 1.18 -6.05 -11.62
CA LYS A 28 1.99 -4.87 -11.93
C LYS A 28 1.14 -3.61 -12.10
N GLU A 29 -0.08 -3.74 -12.63
CA GLU A 29 -1.02 -2.63 -12.75
C GLU A 29 -1.60 -2.17 -11.40
N ASP A 30 -1.76 -3.08 -10.44
CA ASP A 30 -2.17 -2.76 -9.06
C ASP A 30 -1.10 -1.90 -8.38
N ILE A 31 0.17 -2.34 -8.47
CA ILE A 31 1.32 -1.62 -7.94
C ILE A 31 1.40 -0.23 -8.57
N ALA A 32 1.33 -0.17 -9.90
CA ALA A 32 1.39 1.09 -10.64
C ALA A 32 0.22 2.03 -10.29
N THR A 33 -1.00 1.50 -10.14
CA THR A 33 -2.17 2.29 -9.72
C THR A 33 -1.98 2.88 -8.33
N ARG A 34 -1.50 2.09 -7.37
CA ARG A 34 -1.19 2.58 -6.00
C ARG A 34 -0.13 3.66 -6.03
N LEU A 35 0.94 3.45 -6.80
CA LEU A 35 2.04 4.40 -6.94
C LEU A 35 1.56 5.75 -7.50
N ILE A 36 0.77 5.73 -8.57
CA ILE A 36 0.21 6.94 -9.20
C ILE A 36 -0.73 7.66 -8.24
N ALA A 37 -1.65 6.94 -7.60
CA ALA A 37 -2.61 7.52 -6.66
C ALA A 37 -1.92 8.14 -5.43
N MET A 38 -0.92 7.46 -4.86
CA MET A 38 -0.09 8.01 -3.79
C MET A 38 0.64 9.28 -4.25
N SER A 39 1.25 9.25 -5.43
CA SER A 39 1.98 10.40 -5.99
C SER A 39 1.06 11.61 -6.21
N ALA A 40 -0.16 11.37 -6.72
CA ALA A 40 -1.17 12.41 -6.91
C ALA A 40 -1.65 13.00 -5.58
N PHE A 41 -1.89 12.16 -4.56
CA PHE A 41 -2.22 12.61 -3.21
C PHE A 41 -1.09 13.45 -2.63
N VAL A 42 0.15 12.96 -2.61
CA VAL A 42 1.30 13.70 -2.05
C VAL A 42 1.44 15.05 -2.73
N LYS A 43 1.40 15.10 -4.06
CA LYS A 43 1.55 16.34 -4.83
C LYS A 43 0.49 17.39 -4.50
N THR A 44 -0.73 16.95 -4.15
CA THR A 44 -1.88 17.84 -3.97
C THR A 44 -2.11 18.21 -2.52
N ASP A 45 -1.87 17.27 -1.60
CA ASP A 45 -2.36 17.33 -0.22
C ASP A 45 -1.23 17.40 0.83
N CYS A 46 0.03 17.13 0.48
CA CYS A 46 1.18 17.17 1.39
C CYS A 46 2.12 18.33 1.05
N ALA A 47 2.05 19.42 1.82
CA ALA A 47 2.65 20.70 1.46
C ALA A 47 4.19 20.73 1.41
N ASP A 48 4.86 19.87 2.18
CA ASP A 48 6.33 19.81 2.31
C ASP A 48 6.95 18.60 1.60
N MET A 49 6.20 17.95 0.70
CA MET A 49 6.63 16.76 -0.02
C MET A 49 6.33 16.87 -1.51
N ASN A 50 7.21 16.31 -2.33
CA ASN A 50 6.98 16.09 -3.74
C ASN A 50 7.30 14.62 -4.10
N PRO A 51 6.51 14.00 -4.99
CA PRO A 51 6.92 12.75 -5.62
C PRO A 51 8.16 12.98 -6.50
N ASP A 52 9.16 12.10 -6.41
CA ASP A 52 10.25 12.08 -7.39
C ASP A 52 9.73 11.46 -8.71
N THR A 53 9.38 12.33 -9.64
CA THR A 53 8.81 11.93 -10.93
C THR A 53 9.74 11.08 -11.79
N GLN A 54 11.07 11.21 -11.62
CA GLN A 54 12.03 10.40 -12.37
C GLN A 54 12.07 8.98 -11.82
N VAL A 55 12.11 8.84 -10.49
CA VAL A 55 12.06 7.54 -9.81
C VAL A 55 10.75 6.83 -10.11
N ILE A 56 9.61 7.53 -10.02
CA ILE A 56 8.29 6.95 -10.32
C ILE A 56 8.23 6.44 -11.75
N ARG A 57 8.70 7.23 -12.73
CA ARG A 57 8.73 6.80 -14.14
C ARG A 57 9.58 5.56 -14.32
N ALA A 58 10.77 5.53 -13.73
CA ALA A 58 11.65 4.37 -13.80
C ALA A 58 11.02 3.09 -13.21
N ILE A 59 10.23 3.22 -12.13
CA ILE A 59 9.47 2.10 -11.55
C ILE A 59 8.39 1.62 -12.52
N LEU A 60 7.60 2.52 -13.10
CA LEU A 60 6.55 2.18 -14.06
C LEU A 60 7.12 1.50 -15.32
N ASP A 61 8.23 2.02 -15.84
CA ASP A 61 8.95 1.44 -16.98
C ASP A 61 9.43 0.03 -16.67
N LYS A 62 10.00 -0.19 -15.47
CA LYS A 62 10.43 -1.52 -15.01
C LYS A 62 9.27 -2.50 -14.84
N LEU A 63 8.10 -2.01 -14.43
CA LEU A 63 6.89 -2.82 -14.36
C LEU A 63 6.33 -3.12 -15.76
N GLY A 64 6.76 -2.39 -16.81
CA GLY A 64 6.19 -2.49 -18.14
C GLY A 64 4.71 -2.09 -18.14
N VAL A 65 4.40 -0.99 -17.47
CA VAL A 65 3.05 -0.41 -17.36
C VAL A 65 3.07 1.01 -17.89
N ASP A 66 2.24 1.29 -18.88
CA ASP A 66 2.00 2.63 -19.38
C ASP A 66 0.91 3.31 -18.52
N PRO A 67 1.23 4.41 -17.79
CA PRO A 67 0.25 5.11 -16.95
C PRO A 67 -0.94 5.65 -17.74
N GLU A 68 -0.78 5.95 -19.04
CA GLU A 68 -1.88 6.43 -19.88
C GLU A 68 -2.89 5.33 -20.22
N GLN A 69 -2.48 4.05 -20.21
CA GLN A 69 -3.42 2.94 -20.37
C GLN A 69 -4.12 2.59 -19.07
N LEU A 70 -3.45 2.77 -17.93
CA LEU A 70 -4.07 2.50 -16.62
C LEU A 70 -5.35 3.30 -16.40
N VAL A 71 -5.33 4.60 -16.71
CA VAL A 71 -6.49 5.47 -16.51
C VAL A 71 -7.67 5.15 -17.45
N LYS A 72 -7.43 4.44 -18.55
CA LYS A 72 -8.51 3.97 -19.45
C LYS A 72 -9.22 2.74 -18.92
N VAL A 73 -8.62 2.04 -17.96
CA VAL A 73 -9.25 0.91 -17.28
C VAL A 73 -10.05 1.44 -16.12
N GLN A 74 -11.38 1.51 -16.27
CA GLN A 74 -12.30 2.07 -15.26
C GLN A 74 -12.07 1.50 -13.85
N ARG A 75 -11.74 0.21 -13.74
CA ARG A 75 -11.40 -0.43 -12.47
C ARG A 75 -10.20 0.24 -11.78
N ARG A 76 -9.15 0.57 -12.52
CA ARG A 76 -7.92 1.19 -12.00
C ARG A 76 -8.15 2.64 -11.62
N GLU A 77 -8.92 3.37 -12.42
CA GLU A 77 -9.34 4.73 -12.09
C GLU A 77 -10.11 4.75 -10.75
N MET A 78 -11.13 3.90 -10.60
CA MET A 78 -11.88 3.79 -9.34
C MET A 78 -10.98 3.40 -8.16
N GLN A 79 -10.09 2.44 -8.36
CA GLN A 79 -9.14 2.01 -7.33
C GLN A 79 -8.23 3.16 -6.88
N GLY A 80 -7.65 3.91 -7.82
CA GLY A 80 -6.80 5.06 -7.52
C GLY A 80 -7.56 6.14 -6.76
N ASN A 81 -8.79 6.44 -7.18
CA ASN A 81 -9.65 7.42 -6.51
C ASN A 81 -10.00 7.00 -5.08
N LEU A 82 -10.36 5.73 -4.85
CA LEU A 82 -10.63 5.21 -3.51
C LEU A 82 -9.41 5.29 -2.61
N LEU A 83 -8.21 5.04 -3.14
CA LEU A 83 -6.97 5.15 -2.37
C LEU A 83 -6.69 6.62 -1.98
N ILE A 84 -6.86 7.56 -2.90
CA ILE A 84 -6.73 9.00 -2.62
C ILE A 84 -7.75 9.44 -1.55
N MET A 85 -9.01 9.00 -1.66
CA MET A 85 -10.03 9.29 -0.64
C MET A 85 -9.63 8.74 0.73
N THR A 86 -9.05 7.54 0.78
CA THR A 86 -8.57 6.91 2.01
C THR A 86 -7.45 7.74 2.64
N TYR A 87 -6.47 8.23 1.87
CA TYR A 87 -5.44 9.11 2.41
C TYR A 87 -6.02 10.43 2.92
N ARG A 88 -6.97 11.03 2.19
CA ARG A 88 -7.60 12.29 2.59
C ARG A 88 -8.42 12.18 3.88
N ALA A 89 -9.00 11.02 4.16
CA ALA A 89 -9.76 10.78 5.38
C ALA A 89 -8.93 11.07 6.65
N ASN A 90 -7.61 10.87 6.60
CA ASN A 90 -6.68 11.26 7.66
C ASN A 90 -5.40 11.87 7.08
N ARG A 91 -5.56 12.99 6.36
CA ARG A 91 -4.50 13.61 5.55
C ARG A 91 -3.18 13.78 6.29
N LYS A 92 -3.21 14.28 7.54
CA LYS A 92 -1.97 14.56 8.29
C LYS A 92 -1.18 13.27 8.56
N GLU A 93 -1.85 12.27 9.11
CA GLU A 93 -1.21 10.99 9.42
C GLU A 93 -0.74 10.29 8.14
N ALA A 94 -1.55 10.34 7.06
CA ALA A 94 -1.16 9.81 5.77
C ALA A 94 0.11 10.46 5.21
N CYS A 95 0.24 11.80 5.26
CA CYS A 95 1.45 12.48 4.84
C CYS A 95 2.67 12.07 5.70
N ASP A 96 2.51 12.03 7.03
CA ASP A 96 3.58 11.65 7.95
C ASP A 96 4.05 10.20 7.72
N ASP A 97 3.13 9.27 7.51
CA ASP A 97 3.44 7.86 7.27
C ASP A 97 4.03 7.59 5.88
N LEU A 98 3.54 8.29 4.85
CA LEU A 98 4.14 8.22 3.53
C LEU A 98 5.59 8.75 3.55
N TRP A 99 5.87 9.81 4.32
CA TRP A 99 7.25 10.27 4.50
C TRP A 99 8.14 9.23 5.18
N LYS A 100 7.65 8.56 6.24
CA LYS A 100 8.40 7.48 6.91
C LYS A 100 8.70 6.30 5.98
N GLN A 101 7.79 5.97 5.08
CA GLN A 101 7.96 4.84 4.17
C GLN A 101 8.82 5.17 2.94
N PHE A 102 8.70 6.38 2.42
CA PHE A 102 9.15 6.72 1.07
C PHE A 102 10.03 7.98 0.99
N GLY A 103 10.22 8.71 2.09
CA GLY A 103 11.11 9.86 2.15
C GLY A 103 12.59 9.48 1.96
N ALA A 104 13.49 10.46 2.08
CA ALA A 104 14.92 10.26 1.85
C ALA A 104 15.53 9.09 2.66
N SER A 105 15.05 8.88 3.88
CA SER A 105 15.47 7.79 4.79
C SER A 105 14.39 6.71 4.95
N GLY A 106 13.47 6.60 3.99
CA GLY A 106 12.28 5.79 4.10
C GLY A 106 12.53 4.29 4.25
N GLU A 107 11.62 3.60 4.94
CA GLU A 107 11.76 2.17 5.27
C GLU A 107 11.43 1.22 4.11
N THR A 108 10.60 1.66 3.15
CA THR A 108 10.08 0.80 2.08
C THR A 108 10.76 1.08 0.74
N LEU A 109 10.71 2.32 0.27
CA LEU A 109 11.40 2.74 -0.96
C LEU A 109 12.01 4.13 -0.76
N PRO A 110 13.19 4.21 -0.12
CA PRO A 110 13.80 5.49 0.20
C PRO A 110 14.06 6.34 -1.05
N GLY A 111 13.79 7.64 -0.92
CA GLY A 111 14.00 8.63 -1.98
C GLY A 111 12.89 8.71 -3.02
N LEU A 112 11.79 7.95 -2.87
CA LEU A 112 10.62 8.07 -3.74
C LEU A 112 9.87 9.40 -3.54
N LEU A 113 9.90 9.92 -2.31
CA LEU A 113 9.42 11.25 -1.95
C LEU A 113 10.60 12.13 -1.54
N VAL A 114 10.58 13.37 -2.01
CA VAL A 114 11.59 14.40 -1.72
C VAL A 114 10.94 15.61 -1.07
N ARG A 115 11.71 16.35 -0.27
CA ARG A 115 11.30 17.70 0.15
C ARG A 115 11.88 18.72 -0.83
N PRO A 116 11.13 19.79 -1.17
CA PRO A 116 11.64 20.87 -2.01
C PRO A 116 12.82 21.61 -1.37
#